data_AF-A0A975FM11-F1
#
_entry.id   AF-A0A975FM11-F1
#
_cell.length_a   1.000
_cell.length_b   1.000
_cell.length_c   1.000
_cell.angle_alpha   90.00
_cell.angle_beta   90.00
_cell.angle_gamma   90.00
#
_symmetry.space_group_name_H-M   'P 1'
#
loop_
_entity.id
_entity.type
_entity.pdbx_description
1 polymer ?
#
loop_
_entity_poly.entity_id
_entity_poly.type
_entity_poly.pdbx_seq_one_letter_code
_entity_poly.pdbx_strand_id
1 'polypeptide(L)'
;MFSSETTTIDQGTIAELADRIEAFDAGAVVADLPVEEVQRIFTAAFHLYARLAEERSIGDPFTQVNEITATQVVTTALAILHSQNLEVFELALWQSWGGTPWKNEKEEAK
;
A
#
# COMPACT_ATOMS: atom_id res chain seq x y z
N MET A 1 -22.50 23.43 15.38
CA MET A 1 -21.97 22.25 16.12
C MET A 1 -22.12 21.07 15.16
N PHE A 2 -21.06 20.72 14.44
CA PHE A 2 -21.09 19.61 13.48
C PHE A 2 -20.85 18.32 14.27
N SER A 3 -21.87 17.46 14.38
CA SER A 3 -21.66 16.07 14.81
C SER A 3 -20.88 15.37 13.72
N SER A 4 -19.61 15.06 13.97
CA SER A 4 -18.89 14.08 13.17
C SER A 4 -19.49 12.71 13.45
N GLU A 5 -20.29 12.23 12.52
CA GLU A 5 -20.77 10.85 12.53
C GLU A 5 -19.57 9.95 12.22
N THR A 6 -19.03 9.29 13.23
CA THR A 6 -18.00 8.26 13.02
C THR A 6 -18.68 7.08 12.35
N THR A 7 -18.73 7.07 11.02
CA THR A 7 -19.18 5.90 10.26
C THR A 7 -18.18 4.78 10.52
N THR A 8 -18.57 3.83 11.37
CA THR A 8 -17.81 2.59 11.58
C THR A 8 -17.87 1.79 10.29
N ILE A 9 -16.77 1.76 9.53
CA ILE A 9 -16.62 0.86 8.39
C ILE A 9 -16.40 -0.54 8.97
N ASP A 10 -17.33 -1.46 8.72
CA ASP A 10 -17.18 -2.86 9.14
C ASP A 10 -16.22 -3.63 8.22
N GLN A 11 -15.71 -4.76 8.71
CA GLN A 11 -14.77 -5.60 7.96
C GLN A 11 -15.39 -6.18 6.67
N GLY A 12 -16.71 -6.40 6.64
CA GLY A 12 -17.40 -6.94 5.47
C GLY A 12 -17.41 -5.96 4.30
N THR A 13 -17.60 -4.67 4.60
CA THR A 13 -17.57 -3.58 3.61
C THR A 13 -16.19 -3.42 2.98
N ILE A 14 -15.11 -3.59 3.76
CA ILE A 14 -13.73 -3.53 3.26
C ILE A 14 -13.43 -4.71 2.35
N ALA A 15 -13.83 -5.92 2.75
CA ALA A 15 -13.65 -7.12 1.94
C ALA A 15 -14.41 -7.03 0.60
N GLU A 16 -15.67 -6.60 0.62
CA GLU A 16 -16.46 -6.44 -0.60
C GLU A 16 -15.84 -5.40 -1.56
N LEU A 17 -15.30 -4.31 -1.04
CA LEU A 17 -14.60 -3.31 -1.87
C LEU A 17 -13.34 -3.89 -2.49
N ALA A 18 -12.53 -4.64 -1.73
CA ALA A 18 -11.32 -5.29 -2.23
C ALA A 18 -11.66 -6.29 -3.35
N ASP A 19 -12.63 -7.19 -3.12
CA ASP A 19 -13.09 -8.17 -4.11
C ASP A 19 -13.57 -7.48 -5.41
N ARG A 20 -14.26 -6.34 -5.29
CA ARG A 20 -14.73 -5.57 -6.45
C ARG A 20 -13.60 -4.88 -7.22
N ILE A 21 -12.54 -4.45 -6.55
CA ILE A 21 -11.35 -3.87 -7.19
C ILE A 21 -10.55 -4.97 -7.89
N GLU A 22 -10.35 -6.11 -7.25
CA GLU A 22 -9.64 -7.26 -7.84
C GLU A 22 -10.38 -7.84 -9.06
N ALA A 23 -11.70 -7.95 -8.98
CA ALA A 23 -12.53 -8.40 -10.10
C ALA A 23 -12.45 -7.48 -11.33
N PHE A 24 -12.02 -6.22 -11.16
CA PHE A 24 -11.86 -5.27 -12.26
C PHE A 24 -10.64 -5.60 -13.13
N ASP A 25 -9.59 -6.21 -12.56
CA ASP A 25 -8.37 -6.61 -13.29
C ASP A 25 -8.59 -7.84 -14.20
N ALA A 26 -9.62 -8.64 -13.92
CA ALA A 26 -9.91 -9.89 -14.63
C ALA A 26 -10.53 -9.73 -16.05
N GLY A 27 -10.54 -8.52 -16.63
CA GLY A 27 -10.94 -8.30 -18.02
C GLY A 27 -11.78 -7.05 -18.31
N ALA A 28 -11.90 -6.10 -17.37
CA ALA A 28 -12.55 -4.82 -17.66
C ALA A 28 -11.56 -3.83 -18.28
N VAL A 29 -12.04 -3.03 -19.23
CA VAL A 29 -11.23 -1.99 -19.87
C VAL A 29 -10.94 -0.92 -18.82
N VAL A 30 -9.69 -0.85 -18.35
CA VAL A 30 -9.19 0.18 -17.42
C VAL A 30 -9.48 1.62 -17.90
N ALA A 31 -9.76 1.80 -19.19
CA ALA A 31 -10.08 3.08 -19.81
C ALA A 31 -11.35 3.78 -19.26
N ASP A 32 -12.27 3.07 -18.61
CA ASP A 32 -13.52 3.67 -18.13
C ASP A 32 -13.47 4.18 -16.68
N LEU A 33 -12.39 3.92 -15.93
CA LEU A 33 -12.21 4.46 -14.59
C LEU A 33 -11.56 5.85 -14.63
N PRO A 34 -12.19 6.89 -14.04
CA PRO A 34 -11.54 8.19 -13.88
C PRO A 34 -10.27 8.04 -13.04
N VAL A 35 -9.14 8.54 -13.55
CA VAL A 35 -7.82 8.47 -12.88
C VAL A 35 -7.88 9.06 -11.46
N GLU A 36 -8.65 10.14 -11.28
CA GLU A 36 -8.84 10.81 -9.98
C GLU A 36 -9.46 9.88 -8.93
N GLU A 37 -10.40 9.02 -9.31
CA GLU A 37 -11.04 8.08 -8.39
C GLU A 37 -10.07 6.97 -7.99
N VAL A 38 -9.25 6.48 -8.94
CA VAL A 38 -8.19 5.51 -8.65
C VAL A 38 -7.16 6.10 -7.68
N GLN A 39 -6.74 7.35 -7.88
CA GLN A 39 -5.85 8.06 -6.97
C GLN A 39 -6.46 8.24 -5.57
N ARG A 40 -7.77 8.52 -5.49
CA ARG A 40 -8.49 8.66 -4.22
C ARG A 40 -8.53 7.34 -3.45
N ILE A 41 -8.81 6.23 -4.13
CA ILE A 41 -8.79 4.88 -3.56
C ILE A 41 -7.38 4.56 -3.05
N PHE A 42 -6.36 4.78 -3.88
CA PHE A 42 -4.97 4.53 -3.50
C PHE A 42 -4.56 5.34 -2.26
N THR A 43 -4.91 6.63 -2.21
CA THR A 43 -4.62 7.50 -1.06
C THR A 43 -5.28 6.99 0.22
N ALA A 44 -6.55 6.59 0.14
CA ALA A 44 -7.27 6.06 1.30
C ALA A 44 -6.66 4.74 1.80
N ALA A 45 -6.33 3.82 0.89
CA ALA A 45 -5.68 2.56 1.21
C ALA A 45 -4.29 2.78 1.83
N PHE A 46 -3.51 3.71 1.29
CA PHE A 46 -2.18 4.06 1.80
C PHE A 46 -2.26 4.59 3.24
N HIS A 47 -3.16 5.53 3.54
CA HIS A 47 -3.34 6.03 4.90
C HIS A 47 -3.77 4.93 5.88
N LEU A 48 -4.67 4.04 5.45
CA LEU A 48 -5.11 2.92 6.28
C LEU A 48 -3.95 1.97 6.58
N TYR A 49 -3.17 1.57 5.58
CA TYR A 49 -2.01 0.71 5.75
C TYR A 49 -0.95 1.35 6.66
N ALA A 50 -0.58 2.60 6.41
CA ALA A 50 0.42 3.32 7.21
C ALA A 50 0.01 3.37 8.69
N ARG A 51 -1.25 3.71 8.97
CA ARG A 51 -1.78 3.73 10.33
C ARG A 51 -1.77 2.34 10.99
N LEU A 52 -2.13 1.30 10.26
CA LEU A 52 -2.08 -0.07 10.79
C LEU A 52 -0.64 -0.54 11.06
N ALA A 53 0.32 -0.12 10.23
CA ALA A 53 1.74 -0.41 10.44
C ALA A 53 2.29 0.26 11.70
N GLU A 54 1.90 1.51 11.96
CA GLU A 54 2.26 2.22 13.19
C GLU A 54 1.62 1.59 14.44
N GLU A 55 0.35 1.20 14.36
CA GLU A 55 -0.41 0.70 15.53
C GLU A 55 -0.16 -0.77 15.86
N ARG A 56 0.10 -1.62 14.84
CA ARG A 56 0.05 -3.09 14.99
C ARG A 56 1.29 -3.83 14.48
N SER A 57 2.32 -3.12 14.01
CA SER A 57 3.53 -3.71 13.40
C SER A 57 3.20 -4.80 12.38
N ILE A 58 2.34 -4.46 11.40
CA ILE A 58 1.99 -5.39 10.32
C ILE A 58 3.18 -5.58 9.37
N GLY A 59 3.26 -6.77 8.76
CA GLY A 59 4.29 -7.11 7.78
C GLY A 59 4.01 -6.54 6.38
N ASP A 60 4.43 -7.29 5.37
CA ASP A 60 4.38 -6.88 3.97
C ASP A 60 2.99 -6.36 3.53
N PRO A 61 2.93 -5.32 2.68
CA PRO A 61 1.66 -4.73 2.22
C PRO A 61 0.85 -5.62 1.28
N PHE A 62 1.43 -6.74 0.81
CA PHE A 62 0.82 -7.60 -0.19
C PHE A 62 0.65 -9.02 0.37
N THR A 63 -0.58 -9.54 0.32
CA THR A 63 -0.91 -10.91 0.73
C THR A 63 -0.55 -11.95 -0.34
N GLN A 64 -0.50 -11.54 -1.61
CA GLN A 64 -0.20 -12.39 -2.78
C GLN A 64 0.96 -11.81 -3.58
N VAL A 65 2.17 -11.92 -3.03
CA VAL A 65 3.41 -11.33 -3.59
C VAL A 65 3.66 -11.74 -5.06
N ASN A 66 3.16 -12.89 -5.50
CA ASN A 66 3.38 -13.40 -6.87
C ASN A 66 2.49 -12.72 -7.94
N GLU A 67 1.47 -11.96 -7.54
CA GLU A 67 0.56 -11.28 -8.47
C GLU A 67 1.04 -9.88 -8.85
N ILE A 68 2.03 -9.34 -8.12
CA ILE A 68 2.61 -8.03 -8.37
C ILE A 68 4.00 -8.19 -8.97
N THR A 69 4.20 -7.63 -10.16
CA THR A 69 5.50 -7.67 -10.81
C THR A 69 6.49 -6.72 -10.14
N ALA A 70 7.77 -7.08 -10.15
CA ALA A 70 8.84 -6.22 -9.62
C ALA A 70 8.84 -4.83 -10.29
N THR A 71 8.50 -4.77 -11.58
CA THR A 71 8.38 -3.50 -12.32
C THR A 71 7.30 -2.61 -11.72
N GLN A 72 6.09 -3.14 -11.48
CA GLN A 72 4.99 -2.39 -10.86
C GLN A 72 5.40 -1.85 -9.48
N VAL A 73 6.09 -2.66 -8.67
CA VAL A 73 6.59 -2.23 -7.36
C VAL A 73 7.53 -1.04 -7.51
N VAL A 74 8.57 -1.17 -8.34
CA VAL A 74 9.60 -0.13 -8.49
C VAL A 74 9.02 1.15 -9.09
N THR A 75 8.21 1.07 -10.14
CA THR A 75 7.62 2.26 -10.78
C THR A 75 6.66 3.00 -9.84
N THR A 76 5.87 2.24 -9.07
CA THR A 76 4.92 2.84 -8.11
C THR A 76 5.66 3.45 -6.93
N ALA A 77 6.67 2.77 -6.38
CA ALA A 77 7.49 3.31 -5.31
C ALA A 77 8.19 4.62 -5.71
N LEU A 78 8.75 4.68 -6.92
CA LEU A 78 9.34 5.91 -7.46
C LEU A 78 8.31 7.04 -7.59
N ALA A 79 7.11 6.74 -8.11
CA ALA A 79 6.06 7.74 -8.22
C ALA A 79 5.63 8.29 -6.85
N ILE A 80 5.53 7.44 -5.82
CA ILE A 80 5.22 7.85 -4.45
C ILE A 80 6.34 8.75 -3.90
N LEU A 81 7.60 8.35 -4.02
CA LEU A 81 8.74 9.14 -3.55
C LEU A 81 8.78 10.51 -4.23
N HIS A 82 8.69 10.56 -5.56
CA HIS A 82 8.66 11.81 -6.31
C HIS A 82 7.48 12.71 -5.90
N SER A 83 6.32 12.15 -5.58
CA SER A 83 5.15 12.92 -5.12
C SER A 83 5.41 13.69 -3.82
N GLN A 84 6.36 13.21 -3.00
CA GLN A 84 6.77 13.83 -1.75
C GLN A 84 8.08 14.60 -1.89
N ASN A 85 8.57 14.80 -3.12
CA ASN A 85 9.89 15.37 -3.40
C ASN A 85 11.01 14.62 -2.65
N LEU A 86 10.90 13.29 -2.63
CA LEU A 86 11.91 12.38 -2.08
C LEU A 86 12.60 11.62 -3.20
N GLU A 87 13.88 11.37 -3.02
CA GLU A 87 14.72 10.58 -3.91
C GLU A 87 15.05 9.21 -3.31
N VAL A 88 15.33 8.21 -4.17
CA VAL A 88 15.65 6.85 -3.71
C VAL A 88 16.88 6.82 -2.79
N PHE A 89 17.85 7.72 -3.01
CA PHE A 89 19.03 7.79 -2.15
C PHE A 89 18.68 8.28 -0.74
N GLU A 90 17.68 9.16 -0.58
CA GLU A 90 17.24 9.63 0.74
C GLU A 90 16.60 8.51 1.54
N LEU A 91 15.83 7.65 0.86
CA LEU A 91 15.31 6.42 1.46
C LEU A 91 16.44 5.50 1.92
N ALA A 92 17.47 5.29 1.08
CA ALA A 92 18.63 4.49 1.45
C ALA A 92 19.36 5.04 2.68
N LEU A 93 19.49 6.36 2.79
CA LEU A 93 20.06 7.02 3.96
C LEU A 93 19.22 6.77 5.22
N TRP A 94 17.89 6.91 5.12
CA TRP A 94 16.97 6.63 6.22
C TRP A 94 17.10 5.18 6.72
N GLN A 95 17.16 4.21 5.80
CA GLN A 95 17.34 2.80 6.12
C GLN A 95 18.70 2.53 6.78
N SER A 96 19.76 3.23 6.34
CA SER A 96 21.09 3.10 6.95
C SER A 96 21.16 3.60 8.39
N TRP A 97 20.35 4.61 8.74
CA TRP A 97 20.25 5.15 10.11
C TRP A 97 19.34 4.29 11.01
N GLY A 98 18.37 3.59 10.45
CA GLY A 98 17.42 2.73 11.18
C GLY A 98 17.90 1.30 11.45
N GLY A 99 19.03 0.86 10.86
CA GLY A 99 19.48 -0.54 10.87
C GLY A 99 18.72 -1.41 9.89
N THR A 100 19.36 -2.48 9.39
CA THR A 100 18.77 -3.41 8.40
C THR A 100 17.50 -4.07 8.94
N PRO A 101 16.30 -3.77 8.39
CA PRO A 101 15.05 -4.36 8.87
C PRO A 101 14.84 -5.79 8.38
N TRP A 102 15.45 -6.15 7.25
CA TRP A 102 15.23 -7.41 6.56
C TRP A 102 16.29 -8.43 6.95
N LYS A 103 16.22 -8.94 8.19
CA LYS A 103 16.83 -10.25 8.47
C LYS A 103 15.95 -11.31 7.82
N ASN A 104 16.47 -11.96 6.79
CA ASN A 104 15.85 -13.18 6.29
C ASN A 104 15.87 -14.20 7.42
N GLU A 105 14.71 -14.75 7.82
CA GLU A 105 14.56 -15.80 8.86
C GLU A 105 15.37 -17.09 8.57
N LYS A 106 16.12 -17.14 7.46
CA LYS A 106 17.00 -18.25 7.08
C LYS A 106 18.38 -18.22 7.74
N GLU A 107 18.73 -17.20 8.52
CA GLU A 107 20.06 -17.12 9.17
C GLU A 107 20.12 -17.70 10.59
N GLU A 108 19.00 -18.11 11.20
CA GLU A 108 19.01 -18.70 12.56
C GLU A 108 19.13 -20.24 12.59
N ALA A 109 19.24 -20.88 11.43
CA ALA A 109 19.48 -22.32 11.33
C ALA A 109 20.93 -22.62 10.91
N LYS A 110 21.91 -22.26 11.74
CA LYS A 110 23.26 -22.83 11.65
C LYS A 110 23.99 -22.86 12.98
#